data_AF-A0A650M803-F1
#
_entry.id   AF-A0A650M803-F1
#
_cell.length_a   1.000
_cell.length_b   1.000
_cell.length_c   1.000
_cell.angle_alpha   90.00
_cell.angle_beta   90.00
_cell.angle_gamma   90.00
#
_symmetry.space_group_name_H-M   'P 1'
#
loop_
_entity.id
_entity.type
_entity.pdbx_description
1 polymer ?
#
loop_
_entity_poly.entity_id
_entity_poly.type
_entity_poly.pdbx_seq_one_letter_code
_entity_poly.pdbx_strand_id
1 'polypeptide(L)'
;MKKFYTYILIITLCFSSIGCSKEEKKENENNNKAVVEEKDEKEINSGVSEEKKIDYSAYAGHWVNEKLLIQDFKYGTTVDLDVDEKGYVNGSVYSATENLSHIAQVDINGQIENNKLSYDFDEDGWEHSGNIEIEFKENSIVLNIKYNEKSSENNLWGIGEGAFPLINDTTPVKRTLNDIKDGGFVVQENQSFDTKIDNYGDIKFISGLKREDGNDIAVFYIADRNNNILYKLPAFYGNNKGRFEEVNCVAFMDFNGDNLKDILIIGKFLSNEDFSKEIHVASIYFQEGKEFKNNESLDNEINNSGHNENMESVVEFMKNS
;
A
#
# COMPACT_ATOMS: atom_id res chain seq x y z
N MET A 1 -12.31 -1.27 -43.50
CA MET A 1 -11.15 -1.98 -42.90
C MET A 1 -9.86 -1.36 -43.40
N LYS A 2 -9.18 -0.54 -42.59
CA LYS A 2 -7.77 -0.17 -42.77
C LYS A 2 -7.01 -0.81 -41.60
N LYS A 3 -5.89 -1.49 -41.88
CA LYS A 3 -4.97 -1.94 -40.83
C LYS A 3 -3.99 -0.80 -40.56
N PHE A 4 -3.98 -0.27 -39.34
CA PHE A 4 -2.84 0.50 -38.87
C PHE A 4 -1.76 -0.47 -38.38
N TYR A 5 -0.51 -0.20 -38.74
CA TYR A 5 0.66 -0.86 -38.20
C TYR A 5 1.36 0.14 -37.29
N THR A 6 1.27 -0.07 -35.98
CA THR A 6 2.04 0.70 -35.01
C THR A 6 3.50 0.27 -35.10
N TYR A 7 4.39 1.18 -35.48
CA TYR A 7 5.83 0.93 -35.48
C TYR A 7 6.39 1.10 -34.08
N ILE A 8 6.89 0.00 -33.50
CA ILE A 8 7.59 0.00 -32.21
C ILE A 8 9.06 0.36 -32.45
N LEU A 9 9.51 1.50 -31.92
CA LEU A 9 10.88 1.99 -32.05
C LEU A 9 11.70 1.65 -30.79
N ILE A 10 12.30 0.46 -30.74
CA ILE A 10 13.21 0.07 -29.65
C ILE A 10 14.64 0.50 -30.00
N ILE A 11 15.17 1.48 -29.27
CA ILE A 11 16.58 1.90 -29.33
C ILE A 11 17.29 1.43 -28.06
N THR A 12 17.88 0.24 -28.09
CA THR A 12 18.66 -0.31 -26.97
C THR A 12 20.15 -0.03 -27.18
N LEU A 13 20.65 1.07 -26.61
CA LEU A 13 22.09 1.39 -26.62
C LEU A 13 22.82 0.67 -25.46
N CYS A 14 23.32 -0.54 -25.74
CA CYS A 14 24.15 -1.28 -24.80
C CYS A 14 25.59 -0.75 -24.79
N PHE A 15 26.02 -0.18 -23.67
CA PHE A 15 27.44 -0.07 -23.32
C PHE A 15 27.74 -0.90 -22.07
N SER A 16 28.75 -1.75 -22.17
CA SER A 16 29.27 -2.57 -21.08
C SER A 16 30.66 -2.10 -20.66
N SER A 17 30.90 -2.05 -19.36
CA SER A 17 32.23 -1.91 -18.77
C SER A 17 32.38 -2.89 -17.62
N ILE A 18 33.61 -3.34 -17.38
CA ILE A 18 33.94 -4.43 -16.46
C ILE A 18 34.78 -3.87 -15.30
N GLY A 19 34.41 -4.20 -14.06
CA GLY A 19 35.20 -3.95 -12.86
C GLY A 19 35.10 -5.14 -11.92
N CYS A 20 36.21 -5.56 -11.30
CA CYS A 20 36.29 -6.78 -10.50
C CYS A 20 37.39 -6.66 -9.42
N SER A 21 37.38 -7.59 -8.46
CA SER A 21 38.34 -7.76 -7.34
C SER A 21 38.23 -6.72 -6.19
N LYS A 22 38.55 -7.05 -4.93
CA LYS A 22 38.59 -8.35 -4.21
C LYS A 22 38.52 -8.12 -2.68
N GLU A 23 38.31 -9.19 -1.91
CA GLU A 23 38.39 -9.21 -0.44
C GLU A 23 39.82 -9.03 0.09
N GLU A 24 39.97 -8.57 1.34
CA GLU A 24 40.76 -9.31 2.34
C GLU A 24 40.31 -9.02 3.80
N LYS A 25 40.73 -9.89 4.74
CA LYS A 25 40.33 -9.88 6.17
C LYS A 25 41.42 -9.27 7.07
N LYS A 26 41.07 -8.98 8.34
CA LYS A 26 41.90 -9.40 9.48
C LYS A 26 41.17 -9.45 10.82
N GLU A 27 41.62 -10.38 11.66
CA GLU A 27 41.23 -10.54 13.07
C GLU A 27 42.11 -9.65 13.99
N ASN A 28 41.70 -9.50 15.24
CA ASN A 28 42.61 -9.71 16.38
C ASN A 28 41.83 -10.01 17.67
N GLU A 29 42.49 -10.71 18.59
CA GLU A 29 41.88 -11.29 19.80
C GLU A 29 42.23 -10.53 21.10
N ASN A 30 41.62 -11.00 22.22
CA ASN A 30 42.22 -11.07 23.57
C ASN A 30 42.41 -9.72 24.33
N ASN A 31 42.25 -9.63 25.67
CA ASN A 31 42.41 -10.65 26.71
C ASN A 31 41.76 -10.28 28.08
N ASN A 32 41.21 -11.27 28.79
CA ASN A 32 41.15 -11.48 30.26
C ASN A 32 41.20 -10.33 31.31
N LYS A 33 40.23 -10.35 32.26
CA LYS A 33 40.48 -10.74 33.67
C LYS A 33 39.20 -10.91 34.53
N ALA A 34 39.29 -11.72 35.60
CA ALA A 34 38.24 -11.93 36.60
C ALA A 34 38.81 -11.98 38.04
N VAL A 35 38.11 -11.33 38.99
CA VAL A 35 38.39 -11.18 40.45
C VAL A 35 37.07 -10.69 41.10
N VAL A 36 36.56 -11.12 42.26
CA VAL A 36 36.74 -12.27 43.20
C VAL A 36 35.42 -12.42 44.00
N GLU A 37 35.18 -13.53 44.71
CA GLU A 37 34.02 -13.68 45.63
C GLU A 37 34.29 -13.18 47.06
N GLU A 38 33.28 -12.64 47.75
CA GLU A 38 33.14 -12.74 49.22
C GLU A 38 31.65 -12.66 49.65
N LYS A 39 31.31 -13.12 50.87
CA LYS A 39 29.96 -13.60 51.29
C LYS A 39 29.72 -13.35 52.81
N ASP A 40 28.50 -13.41 53.37
CA ASP A 40 27.20 -13.79 52.79
C ASP A 40 26.28 -12.53 52.66
N GLU A 41 25.14 -12.23 53.31
CA GLU A 41 24.23 -12.88 54.27
C GLU A 41 22.75 -12.70 53.82
N LYS A 42 21.78 -13.25 54.56
CA LYS A 42 20.35 -13.27 54.18
C LYS A 42 19.48 -12.20 54.84
N GLU A 43 18.62 -11.57 54.04
CA GLU A 43 17.24 -11.25 54.44
C GLU A 43 16.24 -11.87 53.45
N ILE A 44 14.98 -12.03 53.88
CA ILE A 44 13.91 -12.71 53.11
C ILE A 44 12.64 -11.84 53.12
N ASN A 45 12.02 -11.75 51.94
CA ASN A 45 10.79 -11.01 51.62
C ASN A 45 10.89 -9.47 51.67
N SER A 46 10.10 -8.73 50.88
CA SER A 46 9.09 -9.17 49.90
C SER A 46 9.41 -8.66 48.50
N GLY A 47 9.70 -9.57 47.57
CA GLY A 47 9.73 -9.25 46.15
C GLY A 47 8.31 -9.00 45.65
N VAL A 48 7.88 -7.73 45.66
CA VAL A 48 6.81 -7.29 44.77
C VAL A 48 7.35 -7.48 43.36
N SER A 49 6.73 -8.37 42.58
CA SER A 49 6.96 -8.39 41.15
C SER A 49 6.44 -7.08 40.59
N GLU A 50 7.35 -6.17 40.21
CA GLU A 50 6.99 -5.03 39.38
C GLU A 50 6.36 -5.60 38.10
N GLU A 51 5.03 -5.48 37.98
CA GLU A 51 4.35 -5.79 36.73
C GLU A 51 4.97 -4.90 35.66
N LYS A 52 5.63 -5.55 34.69
CA LYS A 52 6.29 -4.85 33.59
C LYS A 52 5.20 -4.10 32.82
N LYS A 53 4.99 -2.81 33.14
CA LYS A 53 3.97 -1.94 32.55
C LYS A 53 4.00 -2.13 31.04
N ILE A 54 2.95 -2.74 30.50
CA ILE A 54 2.78 -2.91 29.07
C ILE A 54 2.45 -1.53 28.52
N ASP A 55 3.26 -1.06 27.59
CA ASP A 55 2.97 0.13 26.81
C ASP A 55 2.05 -0.29 25.66
N TYR A 56 0.77 0.06 25.76
CA TYR A 56 -0.23 -0.28 24.76
C TYR A 56 -0.29 0.72 23.60
N SER A 57 0.49 1.81 23.62
CA SER A 57 0.48 2.81 22.53
C SER A 57 0.93 2.23 21.18
N ALA A 58 1.69 1.12 21.20
CA ALA A 58 2.04 0.34 20.02
C ALA A 58 0.84 -0.34 19.31
N TYR A 59 -0.37 -0.29 19.89
CA TYR A 59 -1.60 -0.75 19.24
C TYR A 59 -2.39 0.35 18.53
N ALA A 60 -1.96 1.61 18.61
CA ALA A 60 -2.57 2.69 17.84
C ALA A 60 -2.30 2.54 16.33
N GLY A 61 -3.29 2.89 15.49
CA GLY A 61 -3.22 2.79 14.03
C GLY A 61 -4.42 2.07 13.40
N HIS A 62 -4.34 1.85 12.09
CA HIS A 62 -5.35 1.17 11.29
C HIS A 62 -5.04 -0.32 11.17
N TRP A 63 -6.03 -1.18 11.46
CA TRP A 63 -5.89 -2.64 11.51
C TRP A 63 -6.78 -3.30 10.46
N VAL A 64 -6.16 -4.10 9.59
CA VAL A 64 -6.77 -4.66 8.37
C VAL A 64 -6.52 -6.15 8.27
N ASN A 65 -7.39 -6.87 7.56
CA ASN A 65 -7.10 -8.27 7.24
C ASN A 65 -5.93 -8.34 6.25
N GLU A 66 -4.96 -9.25 6.48
CA GLU A 66 -3.73 -9.37 5.67
C GLU A 66 -4.03 -9.48 4.15
N LYS A 67 -5.14 -10.13 3.78
CA LYS A 67 -5.57 -10.25 2.38
C LYS A 67 -5.80 -8.89 1.71
N LEU A 68 -6.29 -7.88 2.44
CA LEU A 68 -6.54 -6.54 1.91
C LEU A 68 -5.22 -5.90 1.44
N LEU A 69 -4.17 -5.96 2.25
CA LEU A 69 -2.83 -5.46 1.87
C LEU A 69 -2.24 -6.28 0.70
N ILE A 70 -2.40 -7.61 0.76
CA ILE A 70 -1.89 -8.54 -0.25
C ILE A 70 -2.54 -8.34 -1.63
N GLN A 71 -3.85 -8.10 -1.65
CA GLN A 71 -4.67 -7.86 -2.83
C GLN A 71 -4.78 -6.37 -3.21
N ASP A 72 -4.12 -5.49 -2.46
CA ASP A 72 -4.18 -4.02 -2.60
C ASP A 72 -5.63 -3.47 -2.52
N PHE A 73 -6.52 -4.18 -1.80
CA PHE A 73 -7.97 -3.99 -1.82
C PHE A 73 -8.44 -3.17 -0.61
N LYS A 74 -9.37 -2.24 -0.82
CA LYS A 74 -9.72 -1.17 0.15
C LYS A 74 -10.92 -1.45 1.05
N TYR A 75 -11.69 -2.51 0.77
CA TYR A 75 -13.01 -2.71 1.39
C TYR A 75 -13.03 -4.03 2.18
N GLY A 76 -13.64 -4.01 3.36
CA GLY A 76 -13.76 -5.15 4.27
C GLY A 76 -13.93 -4.68 5.71
N THR A 77 -13.74 -5.60 6.66
CA THR A 77 -13.74 -5.30 8.09
C THR A 77 -12.36 -4.77 8.52
N THR A 78 -12.35 -3.59 9.15
CA THR A 78 -11.15 -2.93 9.69
C THR A 78 -11.40 -2.39 11.10
N VAL A 79 -10.34 -2.04 11.83
CA VAL A 79 -10.44 -1.37 13.13
C VAL A 79 -9.44 -0.22 13.20
N ASP A 80 -9.90 0.96 13.57
CA ASP A 80 -9.07 2.12 13.82
C ASP A 80 -8.94 2.36 15.33
N LEU A 81 -7.72 2.45 15.84
CA LEU A 81 -7.44 2.57 17.27
C LEU A 81 -6.53 3.78 17.57
N ASP A 82 -6.95 4.58 18.55
CA ASP A 82 -6.10 5.48 19.35
C ASP A 82 -5.96 4.88 20.75
N VAL A 83 -4.73 4.69 21.23
CA VAL A 83 -4.43 3.92 22.45
C VAL A 83 -3.35 4.62 23.28
N ASP A 84 -3.63 4.91 24.55
CA ASP A 84 -2.64 5.52 25.45
C ASP A 84 -1.65 4.49 26.04
N GLU A 85 -0.56 4.96 26.66
CA GLU A 85 0.45 4.08 27.28
C GLU A 85 -0.10 3.16 28.41
N LYS A 86 -1.35 3.32 28.82
CA LYS A 86 -2.02 2.55 29.89
C LYS A 86 -3.07 1.60 29.32
N GLY A 87 -3.32 1.64 28.00
CA GLY A 87 -4.33 0.82 27.33
C GLY A 87 -5.74 1.38 27.45
N TYR A 88 -5.93 2.68 27.64
CA TYR A 88 -7.22 3.29 27.34
C TYR A 88 -7.35 3.49 25.82
N VAL A 89 -8.43 2.97 25.25
CA VAL A 89 -8.73 2.93 23.82
C VAL A 89 -9.87 3.90 23.50
N ASN A 90 -9.71 4.65 22.40
CA ASN A 90 -10.80 5.19 21.61
C ASN A 90 -10.63 4.70 20.18
N GLY A 91 -11.70 4.37 19.46
CA GLY A 91 -11.56 3.85 18.10
C GLY A 91 -12.90 3.55 17.45
N SER A 92 -12.85 2.84 16.33
CA SER A 92 -14.03 2.31 15.66
C SER A 92 -13.77 0.97 15.00
N VAL A 93 -14.80 0.13 14.96
CA VAL A 93 -14.88 -1.05 14.09
C VAL A 93 -15.66 -0.65 12.85
N TYR A 94 -15.10 -0.87 11.68
CA TYR A 94 -15.65 -0.44 10.39
C TYR A 94 -15.83 -1.64 9.46
N SER A 95 -16.85 -1.61 8.61
CA SER A 95 -17.11 -2.61 7.59
C SER A 95 -17.74 -1.97 6.36
N ALA A 96 -17.12 -2.12 5.19
CA ALA A 96 -17.65 -1.59 3.93
C ALA A 96 -17.47 -2.57 2.77
N THR A 97 -18.29 -2.41 1.74
CA THR A 97 -18.14 -3.09 0.44
C THR A 97 -17.66 -2.12 -0.65
N GLU A 98 -17.25 -2.69 -1.79
CA GLU A 98 -16.91 -1.90 -2.98
C GLU A 98 -17.99 -0.86 -3.31
N ASN A 99 -17.54 0.30 -3.81
CA ASN A 99 -18.41 1.40 -4.20
C ASN A 99 -19.19 2.03 -3.03
N LEU A 100 -18.82 1.72 -1.78
CA LEU A 100 -19.41 2.28 -0.55
C LEU A 100 -20.94 2.12 -0.46
N SER A 101 -21.47 1.11 -1.16
CA SER A 101 -22.90 0.76 -1.18
C SER A 101 -23.41 0.22 0.16
N HIS A 102 -22.49 -0.31 0.96
CA HIS A 102 -22.67 -0.66 2.36
C HIS A 102 -21.53 -0.06 3.17
N ILE A 103 -21.86 0.55 4.31
CA ILE A 103 -20.94 1.05 5.32
C ILE A 103 -21.61 0.83 6.68
N ALA A 104 -20.98 0.07 7.57
CA ALA A 104 -21.33 -0.03 8.98
C ALA A 104 -20.15 0.44 9.84
N GLN A 105 -20.45 1.09 10.97
CA GLN A 105 -19.44 1.59 11.90
C GLN A 105 -19.97 1.52 13.33
N VAL A 106 -19.15 0.98 14.23
CA VAL A 106 -19.38 1.04 15.68
C VAL A 106 -18.18 1.74 16.32
N ASP A 107 -18.41 2.90 16.91
CA ASP A 107 -17.41 3.59 17.72
C ASP A 107 -17.23 2.86 19.06
N ILE A 108 -15.98 2.54 19.40
CA ILE A 108 -15.60 1.76 20.58
C ILE A 108 -14.70 2.57 21.51
N ASN A 109 -14.82 2.33 22.82
CA ASN A 109 -13.93 2.90 23.81
C ASN A 109 -13.85 2.02 25.06
N GLY A 110 -12.76 2.11 25.82
CA GLY A 110 -12.63 1.40 27.09
C GLY A 110 -11.19 1.10 27.50
N GLN A 111 -11.04 0.39 28.60
CA GLN A 111 -9.74 -0.02 29.15
C GLN A 111 -9.39 -1.43 28.66
N ILE A 112 -8.15 -1.63 28.22
CA ILE A 112 -7.59 -2.97 27.97
C ILE A 112 -7.33 -3.65 29.31
N GLU A 113 -7.93 -4.83 29.51
CA GLU A 113 -7.71 -5.71 30.66
C GLU A 113 -7.27 -7.09 30.18
N ASN A 114 -6.18 -7.64 30.73
CA ASN A 114 -5.66 -8.97 30.36
C ASN A 114 -5.42 -9.16 28.84
N ASN A 115 -4.91 -8.12 28.16
CA ASN A 115 -4.76 -8.06 26.70
C ASN A 115 -6.08 -8.18 25.91
N LYS A 116 -7.21 -7.77 26.49
CA LYS A 116 -8.50 -7.69 25.81
C LYS A 116 -9.21 -6.35 26.03
N LEU A 117 -9.98 -5.93 25.03
CA LEU A 117 -11.06 -4.94 25.17
C LEU A 117 -12.37 -5.66 24.87
N SER A 118 -13.41 -5.41 25.69
CA SER A 118 -14.78 -5.87 25.44
C SER A 118 -15.71 -4.66 25.42
N TYR A 119 -16.57 -4.57 24.41
CA TYR A 119 -17.49 -3.46 24.21
C TYR A 119 -18.83 -3.95 23.68
N ASP A 120 -19.91 -3.63 24.39
CA ASP A 120 -21.27 -3.95 23.96
C ASP A 120 -21.85 -2.78 23.14
N PHE A 121 -22.48 -3.10 22.01
CA PHE A 121 -23.05 -2.11 21.10
C PHE A 121 -24.55 -2.38 20.85
N ASP A 122 -25.35 -1.31 20.88
CA ASP A 122 -26.82 -1.38 20.71
C ASP A 122 -27.29 -1.14 19.26
N GLU A 123 -26.40 -0.69 18.36
CA GLU A 123 -26.68 -0.40 16.94
C GLU A 123 -25.34 -0.33 16.16
N ASP A 124 -25.32 -0.73 14.89
CA ASP A 124 -24.17 -0.60 13.96
C ASP A 124 -24.49 0.19 12.67
N GLY A 125 -25.72 0.70 12.57
CA GLY A 125 -26.30 1.39 11.42
C GLY A 125 -27.28 0.52 10.63
N TRP A 126 -27.39 -0.76 10.96
CA TRP A 126 -28.08 -1.78 10.17
C TRP A 126 -28.96 -2.73 11.01
N GLU A 127 -29.51 -2.24 12.12
CA GLU A 127 -30.39 -2.99 13.03
C GLU A 127 -29.67 -4.15 13.76
N HIS A 128 -28.34 -4.15 13.81
CA HIS A 128 -27.57 -5.15 14.54
C HIS A 128 -27.02 -4.60 15.85
N SER A 129 -27.04 -5.46 16.88
CA SER A 129 -26.47 -5.16 18.20
C SER A 129 -25.79 -6.40 18.75
N GLY A 130 -24.82 -6.22 19.65
CA GLY A 130 -23.93 -7.31 20.02
C GLY A 130 -22.81 -6.95 20.98
N ASN A 131 -21.77 -7.75 20.94
CA ASN A 131 -20.52 -7.58 21.67
C ASN A 131 -19.34 -7.62 20.69
N ILE A 132 -18.36 -6.75 20.93
CA ILE A 132 -17.07 -6.68 20.26
C ILE A 132 -16.01 -7.07 21.29
N GLU A 133 -15.22 -8.10 21.02
CA GLU A 133 -14.04 -8.48 21.81
C GLU A 133 -12.78 -8.38 20.94
N ILE A 134 -11.87 -7.46 21.27
CA ILE A 134 -10.56 -7.33 20.63
C ILE A 134 -9.51 -8.00 21.52
N GLU A 135 -8.85 -9.03 21.00
CA GLU A 135 -7.72 -9.70 21.64
C GLU A 135 -6.40 -9.16 21.09
N PHE A 136 -5.58 -8.53 21.95
CA PHE A 136 -4.34 -7.86 21.58
C PHE A 136 -3.14 -8.83 21.64
N LYS A 137 -2.33 -8.86 20.58
CA LYS A 137 -1.24 -9.83 20.39
C LYS A 137 0.02 -9.17 19.85
N GLU A 138 1.15 -9.87 19.94
CA GLU A 138 2.39 -9.41 19.33
C GLU A 138 2.19 -9.14 17.82
N ASN A 139 2.34 -7.87 17.43
CA ASN A 139 2.17 -7.33 16.08
C ASN A 139 0.81 -7.62 15.39
N SER A 140 -0.24 -7.96 16.15
CA SER A 140 -1.55 -8.34 15.59
C SER A 140 -2.70 -8.13 16.59
N ILE A 141 -3.93 -8.05 16.08
CA ILE A 141 -5.15 -8.13 16.91
C ILE A 141 -6.10 -9.18 16.33
N VAL A 142 -6.98 -9.72 17.16
CA VAL A 142 -8.13 -10.50 16.70
C VAL A 142 -9.41 -9.80 17.16
N LEU A 143 -10.13 -9.22 16.21
CA LEU A 143 -11.47 -8.70 16.40
C LEU A 143 -12.46 -9.87 16.39
N ASN A 144 -13.31 -9.96 17.40
CA ASN A 144 -14.43 -10.90 17.44
C ASN A 144 -15.72 -10.08 17.57
N ILE A 145 -16.65 -10.27 16.65
CA ILE A 145 -17.98 -9.67 16.69
C ILE A 145 -18.98 -10.80 16.95
N LYS A 146 -19.91 -10.60 17.88
CA LYS A 146 -21.03 -11.51 18.15
C LYS A 146 -22.33 -10.75 18.27
N TYR A 147 -23.37 -11.19 17.58
CA TYR A 147 -24.69 -10.55 17.65
C TYR A 147 -25.50 -11.06 18.85
N ASN A 148 -26.39 -10.22 19.40
CA ASN A 148 -27.26 -10.56 20.52
C ASN A 148 -28.74 -10.75 20.09
N GLU A 149 -29.62 -11.16 21.01
CA GLU A 149 -31.03 -11.48 20.76
C GLU A 149 -31.92 -10.31 20.25
N LYS A 150 -31.45 -9.07 20.31
CA LYS A 150 -32.12 -7.89 19.72
C LYS A 150 -31.76 -7.69 18.23
N SER A 151 -30.72 -8.35 17.73
CA SER A 151 -30.14 -8.14 16.40
C SER A 151 -31.07 -8.63 15.29
N SER A 152 -31.16 -7.90 14.17
CA SER A 152 -32.08 -8.22 13.08
C SER A 152 -31.75 -9.55 12.38
N GLU A 153 -32.61 -10.57 12.53
CA GLU A 153 -32.47 -11.90 11.90
C GLU A 153 -32.51 -11.86 10.35
N ASN A 154 -32.98 -10.77 9.77
CA ASN A 154 -33.29 -10.66 8.33
C ASN A 154 -32.37 -9.70 7.57
N ASN A 155 -31.52 -8.95 8.27
CA ASN A 155 -30.51 -8.13 7.62
C ASN A 155 -29.20 -8.93 7.43
N LEU A 156 -28.51 -8.65 6.32
CA LEU A 156 -27.21 -9.25 5.95
C LEU A 156 -26.10 -8.21 5.87
N TRP A 157 -26.43 -6.95 6.13
CA TRP A 157 -25.55 -5.80 6.13
C TRP A 157 -25.23 -5.39 7.56
N GLY A 158 -23.97 -5.13 7.88
CA GLY A 158 -23.53 -4.67 9.20
C GLY A 158 -22.02 -4.72 9.34
N ILE A 159 -21.51 -4.64 10.57
CA ILE A 159 -20.10 -4.92 10.86
C ILE A 159 -19.74 -6.41 10.68
N GLY A 160 -20.73 -7.30 10.82
CA GLY A 160 -20.66 -8.72 10.47
C GLY A 160 -20.17 -9.60 11.62
N GLU A 161 -20.96 -10.61 12.00
CA GLU A 161 -20.56 -11.60 13.02
C GLU A 161 -19.39 -12.48 12.53
N GLY A 162 -18.37 -12.66 13.37
CA GLY A 162 -17.19 -13.43 13.00
C GLY A 162 -15.96 -13.20 13.88
N ALA A 163 -14.85 -13.83 13.49
CA ALA A 163 -13.54 -13.64 14.09
C ALA A 163 -12.52 -13.27 13.01
N PHE A 164 -11.95 -12.08 13.12
CA PHE A 164 -11.14 -11.42 12.11
C PHE A 164 -9.72 -11.22 12.66
N PRO A 165 -8.73 -12.01 12.20
CA PRO A 165 -7.33 -11.70 12.46
C PRO A 165 -6.92 -10.48 11.61
N LEU A 166 -6.38 -9.47 12.27
CA LEU A 166 -5.99 -8.20 11.67
C LEU A 166 -4.52 -7.87 12.01
N ILE A 167 -3.84 -7.23 11.07
CA ILE A 167 -2.49 -6.68 11.21
C ILE A 167 -2.52 -5.18 10.93
N ASN A 168 -1.56 -4.45 11.45
CA ASN A 168 -1.45 -3.01 11.19
C ASN A 168 -1.21 -2.78 9.69
N ASP A 169 -1.85 -1.78 9.08
CA ASP A 169 -1.81 -1.53 7.64
C ASP A 169 -0.40 -1.23 7.09
N THR A 170 0.50 -0.71 7.93
CA THR A 170 1.92 -0.49 7.58
C THR A 170 2.76 -1.77 7.52
N THR A 171 2.20 -2.94 7.89
CA THR A 171 2.92 -4.23 7.95
C THR A 171 3.42 -4.66 6.56
N PRO A 172 4.74 -4.89 6.36
CA PRO A 172 5.28 -5.27 5.06
C PRO A 172 4.89 -6.69 4.61
N VAL A 173 3.80 -6.81 3.83
CA VAL A 173 3.36 -8.06 3.22
C VAL A 173 4.10 -8.40 1.91
N LYS A 174 4.28 -9.70 1.63
CA LYS A 174 4.75 -10.18 0.32
C LYS A 174 3.57 -10.39 -0.62
N ARG A 175 3.73 -9.99 -1.88
CA ARG A 175 2.65 -9.94 -2.88
C ARG A 175 3.13 -10.42 -4.23
N THR A 176 2.29 -11.11 -4.98
CA THR A 176 2.51 -11.50 -6.36
C THR A 176 1.50 -10.84 -7.29
N LEU A 177 1.76 -10.87 -8.60
CA LEU A 177 0.80 -10.40 -9.60
C LEU A 177 -0.53 -11.18 -9.55
N ASN A 178 -0.54 -12.43 -9.08
CA ASN A 178 -1.78 -13.18 -8.93
C ASN A 178 -2.62 -12.65 -7.76
N ASP A 179 -1.99 -12.35 -6.62
CA ASP A 179 -2.69 -11.77 -5.47
C ASP A 179 -3.35 -10.43 -5.83
N ILE A 180 -2.63 -9.58 -6.56
CA ILE A 180 -3.15 -8.29 -7.03
C ILE A 180 -4.30 -8.49 -8.04
N LYS A 181 -4.23 -9.51 -8.91
CA LYS A 181 -5.32 -9.90 -9.84
C LYS A 181 -6.55 -10.43 -9.11
N ASP A 182 -6.37 -11.23 -8.07
CA ASP A 182 -7.46 -11.71 -7.20
C ASP A 182 -8.12 -10.54 -6.45
N GLY A 183 -7.38 -9.44 -6.23
CA GLY A 183 -7.87 -8.13 -5.79
C GLY A 183 -8.52 -7.26 -6.87
N GLY A 184 -8.95 -7.83 -8.00
CA GLY A 184 -9.68 -7.14 -9.06
C GLY A 184 -8.82 -6.37 -10.09
N PHE A 185 -7.50 -6.53 -10.09
CA PHE A 185 -6.61 -5.85 -11.04
C PHE A 185 -6.56 -6.56 -12.41
N VAL A 186 -6.76 -5.78 -13.48
CA VAL A 186 -6.73 -6.26 -14.87
C VAL A 186 -5.50 -5.68 -15.59
N VAL A 187 -4.54 -6.53 -15.93
CA VAL A 187 -3.28 -6.14 -16.59
C VAL A 187 -3.53 -5.67 -18.02
N GLN A 188 -2.99 -4.51 -18.38
CA GLN A 188 -2.86 -4.07 -19.77
C GLN A 188 -1.56 -4.62 -20.35
N GLU A 189 -1.61 -5.86 -20.86
CA GLU A 189 -0.42 -6.61 -21.32
C GLU A 189 0.33 -5.89 -22.46
N ASN A 190 -0.35 -5.08 -23.29
CA ASN A 190 0.26 -4.26 -24.35
C ASN A 190 1.25 -3.20 -23.81
N GLN A 191 1.12 -2.81 -22.53
CA GLN A 191 1.93 -1.79 -21.85
C GLN A 191 2.54 -2.37 -20.55
N SER A 192 2.75 -3.69 -20.51
CA SER A 192 3.34 -4.41 -19.39
C SER A 192 4.48 -5.29 -19.88
N PHE A 193 5.72 -4.83 -19.73
CA PHE A 193 6.88 -5.41 -20.39
C PHE A 193 8.13 -5.45 -19.50
N ASP A 194 9.05 -6.32 -19.90
CA ASP A 194 10.37 -6.43 -19.28
C ASP A 194 11.22 -5.20 -19.60
N THR A 195 11.89 -4.62 -18.59
CA THR A 195 12.80 -3.48 -18.77
C THR A 195 13.87 -3.48 -17.68
N LYS A 196 14.78 -2.49 -17.70
CA LYS A 196 15.85 -2.31 -16.72
C LYS A 196 15.86 -0.90 -16.13
N ILE A 197 15.64 -0.84 -14.83
CA ILE A 197 15.66 0.37 -13.99
C ILE A 197 16.87 0.28 -13.05
N ASP A 198 17.57 1.37 -12.78
CA ASP A 198 18.98 1.31 -12.41
C ASP A 198 19.23 0.78 -10.99
N ASN A 199 18.48 1.25 -9.98
CA ASN A 199 18.50 0.68 -8.63
C ASN A 199 17.71 -0.64 -8.47
N TYR A 200 17.13 -1.17 -9.56
CA TYR A 200 16.26 -2.35 -9.57
C TYR A 200 16.84 -3.54 -10.34
N GLY A 201 17.65 -3.29 -11.38
CA GLY A 201 18.06 -4.31 -12.33
C GLY A 201 16.94 -4.67 -13.31
N ASP A 202 16.95 -5.92 -13.78
CA ASP A 202 15.98 -6.45 -14.74
C ASP A 202 14.63 -6.78 -14.08
N ILE A 203 13.62 -5.96 -14.37
CA ILE A 203 12.27 -6.05 -13.79
C ILE A 203 11.20 -6.20 -14.87
N LYS A 204 9.97 -6.50 -14.46
CA LYS A 204 8.77 -6.33 -15.29
C LYS A 204 8.01 -5.10 -14.81
N PHE A 205 7.78 -4.14 -15.70
CA PHE A 205 6.80 -3.07 -15.46
C PHE A 205 5.41 -3.59 -15.80
N ILE A 206 4.41 -3.25 -14.99
CA ILE A 206 3.06 -3.76 -15.13
C ILE A 206 2.08 -2.60 -15.06
N SER A 207 1.46 -2.31 -16.20
CA SER A 207 0.31 -1.42 -16.32
C SER A 207 -0.99 -2.21 -16.13
N GLY A 208 -2.00 -1.60 -15.52
CA GLY A 208 -3.32 -2.18 -15.50
C GLY A 208 -4.39 -1.26 -14.94
N LEU A 209 -5.60 -1.80 -14.89
CA LEU A 209 -6.77 -1.15 -14.34
C LEU A 209 -7.20 -1.84 -13.04
N LYS A 210 -7.63 -1.05 -12.06
CA LYS A 210 -8.35 -1.54 -10.88
C LYS A 210 -9.68 -0.82 -10.78
N ARG A 211 -10.74 -1.53 -10.41
CA ARG A 211 -12.05 -0.93 -10.17
C ARG A 211 -12.13 -0.44 -8.74
N GLU A 212 -12.36 0.86 -8.57
CA GLU A 212 -12.50 1.54 -7.27
C GLU A 212 -13.64 2.56 -7.37
N ASP A 213 -14.54 2.58 -6.39
CA ASP A 213 -15.67 3.52 -6.29
C ASP A 213 -16.42 3.79 -7.60
N GLY A 214 -16.81 2.70 -8.28
CA GLY A 214 -17.57 2.72 -9.53
C GLY A 214 -16.75 3.02 -10.79
N ASN A 215 -15.46 3.36 -10.66
CA ASN A 215 -14.59 3.82 -11.73
C ASN A 215 -13.43 2.86 -11.96
N ASP A 216 -12.91 2.81 -13.19
CA ASP A 216 -11.73 2.01 -13.53
C ASP A 216 -10.51 2.95 -13.52
N ILE A 217 -9.63 2.79 -12.52
CA ILE A 217 -8.44 3.62 -12.32
C ILE A 217 -7.17 2.92 -12.82
N ALA A 218 -6.21 3.70 -13.34
CA ALA A 218 -4.91 3.16 -13.74
C ALA A 218 -4.00 2.94 -12.52
N VAL A 219 -3.41 1.75 -12.42
CA VAL A 219 -2.47 1.38 -11.35
C VAL A 219 -1.25 0.69 -11.95
N PHE A 220 -0.07 1.02 -11.43
CA PHE A 220 1.21 0.64 -12.00
C PHE A 220 2.12 -0.01 -10.96
N TYR A 221 2.78 -1.10 -11.36
CA TYR A 221 3.64 -1.90 -10.49
C TYR A 221 4.99 -2.21 -11.13
N ILE A 222 5.99 -2.38 -10.27
CA ILE A 222 7.29 -2.97 -10.62
C ILE A 222 7.35 -4.35 -9.95
N ALA A 223 7.64 -5.38 -10.74
CA ALA A 223 7.75 -6.76 -10.28
C ALA A 223 9.09 -7.40 -10.67
N ASP A 224 9.50 -8.45 -9.94
CA ASP A 224 10.62 -9.29 -10.35
C ASP A 224 10.25 -10.22 -11.53
N ARG A 225 11.24 -10.96 -12.03
CA ARG A 225 11.04 -11.92 -13.13
C ARG A 225 10.15 -13.14 -12.78
N ASN A 226 9.78 -13.32 -11.50
CA ASN A 226 8.86 -14.34 -11.03
C ASN A 226 7.43 -13.79 -10.83
N ASN A 227 7.22 -12.49 -11.07
CA ASN A 227 6.00 -11.71 -10.79
C ASN A 227 5.72 -11.48 -9.29
N ASN A 228 6.75 -11.49 -8.43
CA ASN A 228 6.67 -10.89 -7.09
C ASN A 228 6.63 -9.37 -7.23
N ILE A 229 5.65 -8.71 -6.62
CA ILE A 229 5.55 -7.24 -6.62
C ILE A 229 6.63 -6.67 -5.71
N LEU A 230 7.47 -5.80 -6.27
CA LEU A 230 8.52 -5.09 -5.56
C LEU A 230 8.06 -3.70 -5.13
N TYR A 231 7.24 -3.03 -5.95
CA TYR A 231 6.78 -1.66 -5.72
C TYR A 231 5.45 -1.40 -6.43
N LYS A 232 4.63 -0.51 -5.86
CA LYS A 232 3.43 0.10 -6.46
C LYS A 232 3.72 1.59 -6.60
N LEU A 233 3.55 2.15 -7.79
CA LEU A 233 3.77 3.58 -8.02
C LEU A 233 2.71 4.42 -7.26
N PRO A 234 3.02 5.68 -6.90
CA PRO A 234 2.02 6.63 -6.43
C PRO A 234 0.82 6.76 -7.39
N ALA A 235 -0.33 7.18 -6.87
CA ALA A 235 -1.57 7.31 -7.64
C ALA A 235 -1.36 8.15 -8.90
N PHE A 236 -1.84 7.66 -10.04
CA PHE A 236 -1.66 8.35 -11.33
C PHE A 236 -2.51 9.61 -11.41
N TYR A 237 -1.86 10.74 -11.68
CA TYR A 237 -2.49 12.07 -11.78
C TYR A 237 -3.68 12.11 -12.74
N GLY A 238 -3.68 11.26 -13.78
CA GLY A 238 -4.81 11.12 -14.71
C GLY A 238 -6.09 10.55 -14.10
N ASN A 239 -6.03 9.78 -13.01
CA ASN A 239 -7.18 9.05 -12.44
C ASN A 239 -8.32 9.96 -11.95
N ASN A 240 -8.12 11.28 -11.84
CA ASN A 240 -9.16 12.26 -11.51
C ASN A 240 -9.63 13.13 -12.70
N LYS A 241 -9.12 12.90 -13.92
CA LYS A 241 -9.38 13.76 -15.11
C LYS A 241 -10.51 13.30 -16.01
N GLY A 242 -10.84 12.01 -15.99
CA GLY A 242 -11.80 11.42 -16.92
C GLY A 242 -12.07 9.94 -16.67
N ARG A 243 -12.91 9.34 -17.51
CA ARG A 243 -12.97 7.88 -17.65
C ARG A 243 -11.71 7.40 -18.36
N PHE A 244 -10.98 6.46 -17.78
CA PHE A 244 -9.79 5.89 -18.41
C PHE A 244 -10.16 4.97 -19.59
N GLU A 245 -9.40 5.04 -20.69
CA GLU A 245 -9.51 4.13 -21.82
C GLU A 245 -8.28 3.22 -21.94
N GLU A 246 -7.07 3.79 -22.10
CA GLU A 246 -5.84 3.02 -22.32
C GLU A 246 -4.57 3.76 -21.87
N VAL A 247 -3.51 3.00 -21.54
CA VAL A 247 -2.15 3.57 -21.45
C VAL A 247 -1.62 3.78 -22.88
N ASN A 248 -1.46 5.04 -23.28
CA ASN A 248 -0.96 5.43 -24.60
C ASN A 248 0.57 5.27 -24.70
N CYS A 249 1.30 5.67 -23.66
CA CYS A 249 2.76 5.60 -23.62
C CYS A 249 3.27 5.25 -22.22
N VAL A 250 4.34 4.45 -22.18
CA VAL A 250 5.22 4.28 -21.02
C VAL A 250 6.66 4.47 -21.52
N ALA A 251 7.43 5.34 -20.89
CA ALA A 251 8.83 5.58 -21.23
C ALA A 251 9.72 5.64 -19.98
N PHE A 252 10.96 5.18 -20.13
CA PHE A 252 11.97 5.13 -19.07
C PHE A 252 13.16 6.00 -19.47
N MET A 253 13.30 7.17 -18.85
CA MET A 253 14.29 8.18 -19.23
C MET A 253 14.69 8.99 -18.00
N ASP A 254 15.93 9.44 -17.97
CA ASP A 254 16.39 10.49 -17.06
C ASP A 254 15.79 11.83 -17.52
N PHE A 255 14.79 12.35 -16.79
CA PHE A 255 14.13 13.62 -17.09
C PHE A 255 14.65 14.78 -16.22
N ASN A 256 15.35 14.50 -15.11
CA ASN A 256 15.84 15.51 -14.16
C ASN A 256 17.36 15.78 -14.24
N GLY A 257 18.13 14.92 -14.90
CA GLY A 257 19.58 14.98 -15.05
C GLY A 257 20.40 14.23 -13.97
N ASP A 258 19.78 13.40 -13.13
CA ASP A 258 20.43 12.74 -11.98
C ASP A 258 21.11 11.40 -12.33
N ASN A 259 20.95 10.90 -13.55
CA ASN A 259 21.46 9.62 -14.10
C ASN A 259 20.69 8.35 -13.65
N LEU A 260 19.53 8.48 -13.02
CA LEU A 260 18.55 7.40 -12.82
C LEU A 260 17.47 7.46 -13.91
N LYS A 261 16.65 6.40 -14.03
CA LYS A 261 15.53 6.35 -14.98
C LYS A 261 14.21 6.60 -14.27
N ASP A 262 13.69 7.80 -14.47
CA ASP A 262 12.31 8.15 -14.16
C ASP A 262 11.34 7.41 -15.10
N ILE A 263 10.05 7.41 -14.74
CA ILE A 263 8.99 6.77 -15.52
C ILE A 263 8.01 7.86 -15.98
N LEU A 264 7.90 8.06 -17.29
CA LEU A 264 6.80 8.81 -17.90
C LEU A 264 5.66 7.85 -18.24
N ILE A 265 4.45 8.21 -17.84
CA ILE A 265 3.21 7.54 -18.22
C ILE A 265 2.29 8.55 -18.90
N ILE A 266 1.77 8.20 -20.08
CA ILE A 266 0.70 8.95 -20.75
C ILE A 266 -0.53 8.05 -20.86
N GLY A 267 -1.59 8.43 -20.15
CA GLY A 267 -2.91 7.81 -20.24
C GLY A 267 -3.78 8.51 -21.28
N LYS A 268 -4.79 7.79 -21.78
CA LYS A 268 -5.86 8.31 -22.63
C LYS A 268 -7.19 8.16 -21.90
N PHE A 269 -8.00 9.22 -21.93
CA PHE A 269 -9.27 9.32 -21.20
C PHE A 269 -10.38 9.94 -22.05
N LEU A 270 -11.63 9.70 -21.68
CA LEU A 270 -12.76 10.59 -22.02
C LEU A 270 -12.92 11.61 -20.89
N SER A 271 -12.96 12.91 -21.22
CA SER A 271 -12.97 13.99 -20.22
C SER A 271 -14.20 13.98 -19.31
N ASN A 272 -14.00 14.28 -18.03
CA ASN A 272 -15.10 14.53 -17.08
C ASN A 272 -15.90 15.82 -17.40
N GLU A 273 -15.34 16.75 -18.17
CA GLU A 273 -16.02 17.96 -18.64
C GLU A 273 -16.89 17.72 -19.88
N ASP A 274 -16.47 16.78 -20.72
CA ASP A 274 -17.12 16.41 -21.98
C ASP A 274 -16.79 14.95 -22.31
N PHE A 275 -17.72 14.05 -22.00
CA PHE A 275 -17.57 12.62 -22.22
C PHE A 275 -17.49 12.20 -23.70
N SER A 276 -17.60 13.14 -24.66
CA SER A 276 -17.32 12.90 -26.08
C SER A 276 -15.89 13.29 -26.50
N LYS A 277 -15.16 14.01 -25.64
CA LYS A 277 -13.80 14.51 -25.89
C LYS A 277 -12.77 13.55 -25.33
N GLU A 278 -12.03 12.90 -26.23
CA GLU A 278 -10.79 12.21 -25.87
C GLU A 278 -9.73 13.24 -25.43
N ILE A 279 -9.02 12.95 -24.33
CA ILE A 279 -7.88 13.72 -23.82
C ILE A 279 -6.72 12.79 -23.47
N HIS A 280 -5.50 13.31 -23.58
CA HIS A 280 -4.31 12.68 -23.01
C HIS A 280 -4.01 13.28 -21.63
N VAL A 281 -3.40 12.49 -20.75
CA VAL A 281 -2.84 12.97 -19.49
C VAL A 281 -1.49 12.33 -19.26
N ALA A 282 -0.45 13.15 -19.12
CA ALA A 282 0.91 12.73 -18.78
C ALA A 282 1.15 12.80 -17.27
N SER A 283 2.05 11.96 -16.75
CA SER A 283 2.57 12.02 -15.39
C SER A 283 4.02 11.54 -15.37
N ILE A 284 4.91 12.23 -14.64
CA ILE A 284 6.29 11.80 -14.44
C ILE A 284 6.50 11.33 -12.99
N TYR A 285 7.21 10.21 -12.86
CA TYR A 285 7.60 9.59 -11.62
C TYR A 285 9.12 9.55 -11.51
N PHE A 286 9.69 10.44 -10.70
CA PHE A 286 11.13 10.58 -10.51
C PHE A 286 11.71 9.50 -9.61
N GLN A 287 12.85 8.92 -9.95
CA GLN A 287 13.42 7.81 -9.19
C GLN A 287 14.22 8.28 -7.95
N GLU A 288 13.76 7.93 -6.75
CA GLU A 288 14.52 8.12 -5.51
C GLU A 288 14.94 6.77 -4.90
N GLY A 289 16.13 6.31 -5.28
CA GLY A 289 16.64 5.00 -4.85
C GLY A 289 15.74 3.89 -5.38
N LYS A 290 15.00 3.21 -4.50
CA LYS A 290 14.00 2.19 -4.88
C LYS A 290 12.56 2.69 -4.85
N GLU A 291 12.33 3.94 -4.52
CA GLU A 291 11.01 4.57 -4.55
C GLU A 291 10.88 5.47 -5.78
N PHE A 292 9.65 5.89 -6.08
CA PHE A 292 9.37 6.85 -7.13
C PHE A 292 8.44 7.93 -6.60
N LYS A 293 8.75 9.20 -6.87
CA LYS A 293 7.92 10.34 -6.47
C LYS A 293 7.31 11.03 -7.68
N ASN A 294 6.01 11.30 -7.58
CA ASN A 294 5.34 12.19 -8.51
C ASN A 294 5.45 13.66 -8.04
N ASN A 295 5.36 14.59 -8.98
CA ASN A 295 5.26 16.02 -8.71
C ASN A 295 3.98 16.56 -9.37
N GLU A 296 2.89 16.64 -8.60
CA GLU A 296 1.60 17.12 -9.12
C GLU A 296 1.67 18.52 -9.75
N SER A 297 2.55 19.41 -9.29
CA SER A 297 2.72 20.74 -9.90
C SER A 297 3.29 20.64 -11.32
N LEU A 298 4.30 19.79 -11.51
CA LEU A 298 4.88 19.53 -12.83
C LEU A 298 3.86 18.87 -13.76
N ASP A 299 3.10 17.88 -13.25
CA ASP A 299 2.03 17.24 -14.02
C ASP A 299 0.94 18.25 -14.41
N ASN A 300 0.56 19.17 -13.52
CA ASN A 300 -0.33 20.28 -13.89
C ASN A 300 0.25 21.12 -15.04
N GLU A 301 1.53 21.48 -15.01
CA GLU A 301 2.17 22.31 -16.04
C GLU A 301 2.31 21.59 -17.39
N ILE A 302 2.78 20.34 -17.40
CA ILE A 302 2.87 19.50 -18.62
C ILE A 302 1.49 19.39 -19.28
N ASN A 303 0.45 19.07 -18.51
CA ASN A 303 -0.89 18.85 -19.06
C ASN A 303 -1.60 20.15 -19.47
N ASN A 304 -1.42 21.26 -18.73
CA ASN A 304 -2.00 22.55 -19.11
C ASN A 304 -1.29 23.19 -20.32
N SER A 305 -0.02 22.84 -20.57
CA SER A 305 0.73 23.34 -21.73
C SER A 305 0.43 22.59 -23.05
N GLY A 306 -0.29 21.46 -22.99
CA GLY A 306 -0.60 20.62 -24.15
C GLY A 306 0.55 19.70 -24.60
N HIS A 307 1.67 19.64 -23.88
CA HIS A 307 2.83 18.81 -24.23
C HIS A 307 2.66 17.33 -23.83
N ASN A 308 1.43 16.87 -23.62
CA ASN A 308 1.08 15.59 -23.02
C ASN A 308 0.61 14.51 -24.03
N GLU A 309 0.65 14.78 -25.34
CA GLU A 309 0.19 13.83 -26.36
C GLU A 309 1.15 12.63 -26.55
N ASN A 310 2.47 12.85 -26.45
CA ASN A 310 3.51 11.88 -26.76
C ASN A 310 4.80 12.11 -25.95
N MET A 311 5.74 11.17 -26.01
CA MET A 311 7.02 11.25 -25.30
C MET A 311 7.85 12.45 -25.78
N GLU A 312 7.89 12.69 -27.09
CA GLU A 312 8.69 13.75 -27.70
C GLU A 312 8.23 15.14 -27.24
N SER A 313 6.92 15.39 -27.11
CA SER A 313 6.38 16.65 -26.59
C SER A 313 6.70 16.85 -25.10
N VAL A 314 6.61 15.80 -24.27
CA VAL A 314 7.02 15.89 -22.85
C VAL A 314 8.53 16.18 -22.74
N VAL A 315 9.34 15.53 -23.57
CA VAL A 315 10.79 15.76 -23.66
C VAL A 315 11.14 17.17 -24.20
N GLU A 316 10.27 17.80 -24.98
CA GLU A 316 10.40 19.21 -25.39
C GLU A 316 10.02 20.16 -24.24
N PHE A 317 8.93 19.88 -23.52
CA PHE A 317 8.55 20.65 -22.33
C PHE A 317 9.65 20.67 -21.26
N MET A 318 10.16 19.48 -20.89
CA MET A 318 11.18 19.33 -19.83
C MET A 318 12.53 19.99 -20.17
N LYS A 319 12.78 20.37 -21.43
CA LYS A 319 13.99 21.11 -21.86
C LYS A 319 13.83 22.64 -21.81
N ASN A 320 12.60 23.12 -21.64
CA ASN A 320 12.24 24.54 -21.65
C ASN A 320 11.69 25.01 -20.30
N SER A 321 11.72 24.15 -19.29
CA SER A 321 11.31 24.40 -17.89
C SER A 321 12.49 24.85 -17.03
#